data_AF-A0A1Y2HEV5-F1
#
_entry.id   AF-A0A1Y2HEV5-F1
#
_cell.length_a   1.000
_cell.length_b   1.000
_cell.length_c   1.000
_cell.angle_alpha   90.00
_cell.angle_beta   90.00
_cell.angle_gamma   90.00
#
_symmetry.space_group_name_H-M   'P 1'
#
loop_
_entity.id
_entity.type
_entity.pdbx_description
1 polymer ?
#
loop_
_entity_poly.entity_id
_entity_poly.type
_entity_poly.pdbx_seq_one_letter_code
_entity_poly.pdbx_strand_id
1 'polypeptide(L)'
;MNNDFVHGTGTGANANANAGTDFALPSIAYACSCSLTVAPLTALLFCPDCADSRCNRCVANEPTCYYCPLCLFEVPSSSVKNDRNRCARNCFECPVCRSALQVLADPSSASASTTSSSSDPSQPNPPTRHFLQCGFCRWDSRETNIVFDRATGLGGSLLKREQGSAFAQEFASLKADLERRLESSSRAPTSSSRISSPHLALLSPSFSSLQRHVPHLGSSRSSMSKLTSITGSSSKSVSTLGGSGGAGGNQSNPDPYRPMAPFDDTRDDRRVELMHDLQWVEDIPTLEQRLNQPMCDVLERLLPLRTHLRAKLAKRCRQCDKQLIKPEPKAQTTRFKIKHVALAHLPNITLAHPMPILVQNHPTTVLLRFTNPLDDDLQISLAALDSVFASVNLVCPQFSVPGFDETQQAYDEFEDPASLPPTMDAGMTPHGIVQVRGNSITVEVQVTPRGGLGSPVEFQLIVSYEVQVSGGSHHGSNDATPTSSPLVRRSSRMQARPASRTVNLAVTIVAGSVSSLAAFPM
;
A
#
# COMPACT_ATOMS: atom_id res chain seq x y z
N MET A 1 4.59 -33.07 3.61
CA MET A 1 5.79 -32.45 4.21
C MET A 1 5.63 -30.96 4.07
N ASN A 2 5.42 -30.27 5.19
CA ASN A 2 4.85 -28.93 5.20
C ASN A 2 5.89 -27.86 4.85
N ASN A 3 5.45 -26.82 4.13
CA ASN A 3 6.18 -25.57 3.96
C ASN A 3 5.14 -24.44 3.89
N ASP A 4 4.77 -23.93 5.06
CA ASP A 4 3.80 -22.84 5.20
C ASP A 4 4.46 -21.50 4.83
N PHE A 5 4.16 -21.00 3.63
CA PHE A 5 4.60 -19.68 3.18
C PHE A 5 3.65 -18.59 3.72
N VAL A 6 4.09 -17.88 4.77
CA VAL A 6 3.29 -16.87 5.45
C VAL A 6 3.11 -15.61 4.61
N HIS A 7 1.90 -15.40 4.09
CA HIS A 7 1.40 -14.08 3.67
C HIS A 7 0.27 -13.62 4.59
N GLY A 8 0.59 -12.75 5.55
CA GLY A 8 -0.35 -12.21 6.53
C GLY A 8 -0.47 -10.69 6.50
N THR A 9 -1.37 -10.16 5.67
CA THR A 9 -1.93 -8.81 5.88
C THR A 9 -3.33 -8.94 6.45
N GLY A 10 -3.44 -8.96 7.78
CA GLY A 10 -4.71 -9.10 8.48
C GLY A 10 -4.68 -8.39 9.83
N THR A 11 -5.29 -7.21 9.91
CA THR A 11 -5.62 -6.58 11.19
C THR A 11 -6.87 -7.24 11.76
N GLY A 12 -6.69 -8.18 12.67
CA GLY A 12 -7.76 -8.83 13.40
C GLY A 12 -7.20 -9.56 14.60
N ALA A 13 -7.38 -9.00 15.79
CA ALA A 13 -7.07 -9.71 17.04
C ALA A 13 -8.10 -10.81 17.22
N ASN A 14 -7.75 -12.04 16.81
CA ASN A 14 -8.58 -13.21 17.04
C ASN A 14 -7.96 -14.04 18.16
N ALA A 15 -8.40 -13.77 19.39
CA ALA A 15 -7.95 -14.50 20.57
C ALA A 15 -8.58 -15.90 20.57
N ASN A 16 -7.89 -16.86 19.95
CA ASN A 16 -8.26 -18.27 20.07
C ASN A 16 -7.39 -18.90 21.16
N ALA A 17 -7.96 -19.06 22.35
CA ALA A 17 -7.25 -19.54 23.53
C ALA A 17 -7.03 -21.05 23.47
N ASN A 18 -5.90 -21.49 22.91
CA ASN A 18 -5.33 -22.79 23.21
C ASN A 18 -4.45 -22.65 24.45
N ALA A 19 -4.88 -23.26 25.57
CA ALA A 19 -4.13 -23.25 26.82
C ALA A 19 -2.92 -24.22 26.79
N GLY A 20 -1.95 -23.94 25.92
CA GLY A 20 -0.56 -24.29 26.18
C GLY A 20 0.04 -23.25 27.13
N THR A 21 1.02 -23.64 27.95
CA THR A 21 1.82 -22.67 28.70
C THR A 21 2.79 -21.98 27.74
N ASP A 22 2.31 -20.97 27.03
CA ASP A 22 3.11 -20.15 26.12
C ASP A 22 4.11 -19.33 26.93
N PHE A 23 5.32 -19.88 27.12
CA PHE A 23 6.46 -19.16 27.66
C PHE A 23 6.77 -17.97 26.74
N ALA A 24 6.75 -16.76 27.29
CA ALA A 24 6.96 -15.55 26.51
C ALA A 24 8.41 -15.50 26.02
N LEU A 25 8.60 -15.49 24.70
CA LEU A 25 9.93 -15.39 24.11
C LEU A 25 10.55 -14.01 24.37
N PRO A 26 11.86 -13.94 24.65
CA PRO A 26 12.53 -12.67 24.90
C PRO A 26 12.42 -11.75 23.68
N SER A 27 11.95 -10.52 23.90
CA SER A 27 11.66 -9.58 22.82
C SER A 27 11.75 -8.12 23.29
N ILE A 28 12.07 -7.23 22.35
CA ILE A 28 12.17 -5.78 22.57
C ILE A 28 11.34 -5.07 21.51
N ALA A 29 10.52 -4.12 21.95
CA ALA A 29 9.70 -3.29 21.08
C ALA A 29 9.73 -1.82 21.51
N TYR A 30 9.58 -0.94 20.54
CA TYR A 30 9.70 0.51 20.69
C TYR A 30 8.33 1.14 20.48
N ALA A 31 7.94 2.06 21.36
CA ALA A 31 6.77 2.89 21.16
C ALA A 31 7.03 3.94 20.09
N CYS A 32 6.08 4.10 19.16
CA CYS A 32 6.09 5.22 18.22
C CYS A 32 5.63 6.51 18.93
N SER A 33 6.20 7.68 18.57
CA SER A 33 5.78 9.00 19.10
C SER A 33 4.31 9.37 18.88
N CYS A 34 3.52 8.53 18.19
CA CYS A 34 2.07 8.67 18.10
C CYS A 34 1.27 7.87 19.14
N SER A 35 1.93 7.12 20.04
CA SER A 35 1.35 6.28 21.11
C SER A 35 0.35 5.18 20.70
N LEU A 36 0.05 5.04 19.40
CA LEU A 36 -0.89 4.07 18.83
C LEU A 36 -0.25 2.75 18.35
N THR A 37 1.06 2.59 18.49
CA THR A 37 1.79 1.41 17.98
C THR A 37 3.09 1.22 18.75
N VAL A 38 3.27 0.01 19.26
CA VAL A 38 4.52 -0.55 19.78
C VAL A 38 4.97 -1.62 18.77
N ALA A 39 6.22 -1.56 18.33
CA ALA A 39 6.74 -2.41 17.25
C ALA A 39 8.27 -2.60 17.36
N PRO A 40 8.85 -3.68 16.79
CA PRO A 40 10.30 -3.80 16.71
C PRO A 40 10.93 -2.65 15.90
N LEU A 41 12.17 -2.29 16.22
CA LEU A 41 12.88 -1.15 15.63
C LEU A 41 12.93 -1.22 14.08
N THR A 42 13.01 -2.42 13.53
CA THR A 42 13.01 -2.72 12.08
C THR A 42 11.71 -2.32 11.36
N ALA A 43 10.59 -2.21 12.08
CA ALA A 43 9.28 -1.83 11.54
C ALA A 43 9.01 -0.31 11.64
N LEU A 44 9.87 0.44 12.33
CA LEU A 44 9.75 1.88 12.53
C LEU A 44 10.63 2.68 11.55
N LEU A 45 10.25 3.94 11.37
CA LEU A 45 10.97 4.96 10.63
C LEU A 45 11.40 6.08 11.59
N PHE A 46 12.38 6.88 11.20
CA PHE A 46 12.76 8.09 11.92
C PHE A 46 12.51 9.31 11.06
N CYS A 47 12.12 10.42 11.68
CA CYS A 47 11.90 11.69 11.01
C CYS A 47 12.94 12.72 11.50
N PRO A 48 14.03 12.99 10.75
CA PRO A 48 15.11 13.86 11.23
C PRO A 48 14.60 15.27 11.59
N ASP A 49 13.75 15.86 10.76
CA ASP A 49 13.17 17.20 10.94
C ASP A 49 12.28 17.31 12.19
N CYS A 50 11.80 16.19 12.73
CA CYS A 50 11.02 16.14 13.97
C CYS A 50 11.80 15.56 15.15
N ALA A 51 12.97 14.95 14.92
CA ALA A 51 13.65 14.06 15.87
C ALA A 51 12.72 13.02 16.53
N ASP A 52 11.85 12.37 15.73
CA ASP A 52 10.76 11.51 16.22
C ASP A 52 10.65 10.18 15.47
N SER A 53 10.21 9.13 16.18
CA SER A 53 9.93 7.81 15.60
C SER A 53 8.54 7.76 14.96
N ARG A 54 8.42 7.10 13.80
CA ARG A 54 7.18 7.04 13.00
C ARG A 54 6.85 5.61 12.59
N CYS A 55 5.60 5.19 12.81
CA CYS A 55 5.09 3.88 12.41
C CYS A 55 4.23 3.97 11.13
N ASN A 56 3.88 2.82 10.56
CA ASN A 56 3.03 2.74 9.35
C ASN A 56 1.62 3.37 9.52
N ARG A 57 1.14 3.59 10.77
CA ARG A 57 -0.14 4.26 11.03
C ARG A 57 -0.06 5.79 10.97
N CYS A 58 1.07 6.39 11.35
CA CYS A 58 1.24 7.85 11.45
C CYS A 58 2.02 8.47 10.27
N VAL A 59 2.35 7.70 9.24
CA VAL A 59 2.90 8.19 7.96
C VAL A 59 1.84 8.23 6.87
N ALA A 60 2.00 9.13 5.90
CA ALA A 60 1.24 9.09 4.66
C ALA A 60 1.94 8.14 3.67
N ASN A 61 1.17 7.28 3.00
CA ASN A 61 1.69 6.36 1.98
C ASN A 61 1.27 6.86 0.59
N GLU A 62 2.22 7.02 -0.32
CA GLU A 62 1.97 7.52 -1.68
C GLU A 62 2.50 6.50 -2.72
N PRO A 63 1.69 6.04 -3.68
CA PRO A 63 2.19 5.16 -4.74
C PRO A 63 3.09 5.93 -5.71
N THR A 64 4.38 5.58 -5.76
CA THR A 64 5.38 6.27 -6.61
C THR A 64 5.51 5.66 -8.00
N CYS A 65 5.34 4.34 -8.11
CA CYS A 65 5.31 3.63 -9.38
C CYS A 65 4.46 2.37 -9.25
N TYR A 66 3.90 1.94 -10.38
CA TYR A 66 3.18 0.68 -10.51
C TYR A 66 4.01 -0.25 -11.37
N TYR A 67 4.02 -1.54 -11.06
CA TYR A 67 4.74 -2.55 -11.83
C TYR A 67 4.03 -3.90 -11.80
N CYS A 68 4.24 -4.71 -12.83
CA CYS A 68 3.77 -6.10 -12.83
C CYS A 68 4.76 -7.00 -12.08
N PRO A 69 4.33 -7.80 -11.08
CA PRO A 69 5.23 -8.67 -10.31
C PRO A 69 5.82 -9.81 -11.13
N LEU A 70 5.12 -10.32 -12.15
CA LEU A 70 5.62 -11.44 -12.98
C LEU A 70 6.69 -11.03 -13.99
N CYS A 71 6.58 -9.84 -14.56
CA CYS A 71 7.43 -9.42 -15.68
C CYS A 71 8.23 -8.13 -15.42
N LEU A 72 8.19 -7.63 -14.18
CA LEU A 72 8.98 -6.51 -13.64
C LEU A 72 9.01 -5.26 -14.55
N PHE A 73 7.89 -4.96 -15.19
CA PHE A 73 7.72 -3.79 -16.05
C PHE A 73 6.92 -2.72 -15.33
N GLU A 74 7.47 -1.50 -15.32
CA GLU A 74 6.83 -0.30 -14.81
C GLU A 74 5.69 0.17 -15.72
N VAL A 75 4.57 0.52 -15.12
CA VAL A 75 3.36 0.97 -15.82
C VAL A 75 3.06 2.41 -15.40
N PRO A 76 2.93 3.37 -16.35
CA PRO A 76 2.59 4.75 -16.01
C PRO A 76 1.16 4.85 -15.51
N SER A 77 0.89 5.79 -14.60
CA SER A 77 -0.40 5.95 -13.90
C SER A 77 -1.60 6.18 -14.82
N SER A 78 -1.40 6.62 -16.06
CA SER A 78 -2.44 6.71 -17.09
C SER A 78 -2.88 5.33 -17.58
N SER A 79 -1.93 4.48 -17.98
CA SER A 79 -2.20 3.08 -18.37
C SER A 79 -2.81 2.28 -17.23
N VAL A 80 -2.34 2.47 -15.98
CA VAL A 80 -2.90 1.82 -14.79
C VAL A 80 -4.43 2.00 -14.68
N LYS A 81 -4.93 3.21 -14.96
CA LYS A 81 -6.38 3.49 -14.97
C LYS A 81 -7.09 2.80 -16.13
N ASN A 82 -6.55 2.90 -17.34
CA ASN A 82 -7.14 2.33 -18.56
C ASN A 82 -7.19 0.79 -18.51
N ASP A 83 -6.14 0.15 -18.00
CA ASP A 83 -5.98 -1.30 -17.90
C ASP A 83 -6.55 -1.88 -16.59
N ARG A 84 -7.30 -1.09 -15.81
CA ARG A 84 -8.00 -1.53 -14.57
C ARG A 84 -7.06 -2.14 -13.52
N ASN A 85 -5.91 -1.51 -13.27
CA ASN A 85 -4.84 -1.99 -12.38
C ASN A 85 -4.26 -3.37 -12.77
N ARG A 86 -4.36 -3.77 -14.05
CA ARG A 86 -3.82 -5.04 -14.57
C ARG A 86 -2.61 -4.82 -15.47
N CYS A 87 -1.81 -5.87 -15.68
CA CYS A 87 -0.79 -5.87 -16.71
C CYS A 87 -1.43 -5.88 -18.11
N ALA A 88 -1.00 -4.96 -18.99
CA ALA A 88 -1.37 -4.94 -20.41
C ALA A 88 -0.55 -5.92 -21.27
N ARG A 89 0.57 -6.45 -20.74
CA ARG A 89 1.40 -7.47 -21.40
C ARG A 89 0.80 -8.86 -21.21
N ASN A 90 1.50 -9.89 -21.68
CA ASN A 90 1.06 -11.29 -21.61
C ASN A 90 1.20 -11.91 -20.20
N CYS A 91 0.84 -11.19 -19.14
CA CYS A 91 0.97 -11.68 -17.76
C CYS A 91 -0.39 -12.06 -17.21
N PHE A 92 -0.56 -13.37 -17.00
CA PHE A 92 -1.80 -13.94 -16.52
C PHE A 92 -1.55 -14.90 -15.36
N GLU A 93 -2.52 -14.93 -14.44
CA GLU A 93 -2.60 -15.83 -13.31
C GLU A 93 -3.64 -16.92 -13.63
N CYS A 94 -3.31 -18.16 -13.27
CA CYS A 94 -4.20 -19.29 -13.44
C CYS A 94 -5.45 -19.10 -12.56
N PRO A 95 -6.67 -19.28 -13.09
CA PRO A 95 -7.88 -19.15 -12.30
C PRO A 95 -7.95 -20.12 -11.12
N VAL A 96 -7.44 -21.34 -11.31
CA VAL A 96 -7.56 -22.44 -10.33
C VAL A 96 -6.58 -22.28 -9.16
N CYS A 97 -5.30 -22.02 -9.46
CA CYS A 97 -4.20 -22.07 -8.49
C CYS A 97 -3.34 -20.79 -8.39
N ARG A 98 -3.70 -19.71 -9.11
CA ARG A 98 -2.98 -18.41 -9.18
C ARG A 98 -1.54 -18.44 -9.70
N SER A 99 -0.99 -19.61 -10.05
CA SER A 99 0.32 -19.73 -10.72
C SER A 99 0.35 -18.98 -12.06
N ALA A 100 1.51 -18.47 -12.45
CA ALA A 100 1.67 -17.79 -13.73
C ALA A 100 1.36 -18.73 -14.91
N LEU A 101 0.58 -18.23 -15.88
CA LEU A 101 0.28 -18.94 -17.13
C LEU A 101 1.37 -18.70 -18.18
N GLN A 102 1.66 -19.74 -18.97
CA GLN A 102 2.61 -19.69 -20.08
C GLN A 102 1.85 -19.62 -21.42
N VAL A 103 2.39 -18.90 -22.40
CA VAL A 103 1.86 -18.85 -23.77
C VAL A 103 2.52 -19.97 -24.56
N LEU A 104 1.72 -20.90 -25.08
CA LEU A 104 2.18 -22.02 -25.91
C LEU A 104 1.56 -21.93 -27.31
N ALA A 105 2.30 -22.40 -28.32
CA ALA A 105 1.76 -22.58 -29.67
C ALA A 105 1.00 -23.92 -29.74
N ASP A 106 -0.13 -23.94 -30.44
CA ASP A 106 -0.98 -25.12 -30.61
C ASP A 106 -0.45 -25.99 -31.77
N PRO A 107 0.09 -27.21 -31.49
CA PRO A 107 0.75 -28.02 -32.52
C PRO A 107 -0.22 -28.49 -33.61
N SER A 108 -1.50 -28.66 -33.29
CA SER A 108 -2.57 -28.98 -34.24
C SER A 108 -2.73 -27.92 -35.35
N SER A 109 -2.37 -26.66 -35.08
CA SER A 109 -2.43 -25.60 -36.09
C SER A 109 -1.29 -25.65 -37.13
N ALA A 110 -0.19 -26.34 -36.82
CA ALA A 110 0.97 -26.49 -37.72
C ALA A 110 0.88 -27.75 -38.62
N SER A 111 0.13 -28.76 -38.22
CA SER A 111 -0.01 -30.04 -38.93
C SER A 111 -1.15 -30.09 -39.96
N ALA A 112 -1.96 -29.03 -40.08
CA ALA A 112 -3.06 -28.96 -41.05
C ALA A 112 -2.59 -28.65 -42.49
N SER A 113 -1.29 -28.46 -42.72
CA SER A 113 -0.71 -28.05 -44.01
C SER A 113 0.42 -28.97 -44.48
N THR A 114 0.18 -30.28 -44.53
CA THR A 114 1.15 -31.28 -45.04
C THR A 114 0.57 -32.17 -46.15
N THR A 115 -0.41 -31.66 -46.90
CA THR A 115 -0.96 -32.28 -48.13
C THR A 115 -1.19 -31.27 -49.25
N SER A 116 -0.19 -30.43 -49.52
CA SER A 116 -0.10 -29.65 -50.77
C SER A 116 1.35 -29.31 -51.11
N SER A 117 1.99 -30.19 -51.89
CA SER A 117 3.31 -29.96 -52.46
C SER A 117 3.23 -28.98 -53.64
N SER A 118 3.25 -27.68 -53.35
CA SER A 118 3.42 -26.62 -54.36
C SER A 118 4.23 -25.47 -53.76
N SER A 119 5.51 -25.40 -54.12
CA SER A 119 6.42 -24.34 -53.71
C SER A 119 6.16 -23.04 -54.47
N ASP A 120 5.37 -22.15 -53.89
CA ASP A 120 5.27 -20.75 -54.32
C ASP A 120 5.76 -19.84 -53.16
N PRO A 121 6.88 -19.10 -53.34
CA PRO A 121 7.48 -18.29 -52.28
C PRO A 121 6.70 -17.01 -51.94
N SER A 122 5.49 -16.82 -52.48
CA SER A 122 4.67 -15.61 -52.30
C SER A 122 3.53 -15.73 -51.28
N GLN A 123 3.23 -16.92 -50.74
CA GLN A 123 2.16 -17.08 -49.74
C GLN A 123 2.63 -16.93 -48.28
N PRO A 124 1.87 -16.23 -47.42
CA PRO A 124 2.20 -16.13 -46.00
C PRO A 124 1.97 -17.47 -45.28
N ASN A 125 2.90 -17.84 -44.40
CA ASN A 125 2.80 -19.03 -43.55
C ASN A 125 1.45 -19.08 -42.79
N PRO A 126 0.86 -20.27 -42.59
CA PRO A 126 -0.39 -20.41 -41.84
C PRO A 126 -0.23 -19.86 -40.41
N PRO A 127 -1.24 -19.14 -39.87
CA PRO A 127 -1.13 -18.50 -38.57
C PRO A 127 -1.14 -19.56 -37.46
N THR A 128 0.00 -19.70 -36.77
CA THR A 128 0.11 -20.54 -35.59
C THR A 128 -0.81 -20.00 -34.49
N ARG A 129 -1.69 -20.86 -33.98
CA ARG A 129 -2.58 -20.50 -32.87
C ARG A 129 -1.83 -20.63 -31.55
N HIS A 130 -2.20 -19.81 -30.58
CA HIS A 130 -1.57 -19.75 -29.27
C HIS A 130 -2.61 -19.86 -28.16
N PHE A 131 -2.27 -20.53 -27.06
CA PHE A 131 -3.13 -20.72 -25.90
C PHE A 131 -2.34 -20.50 -24.60
N LEU A 132 -3.05 -20.40 -23.46
CA LEU A 132 -2.45 -20.26 -22.14
C LEU A 132 -2.54 -21.59 -21.40
N GLN A 133 -1.43 -22.05 -20.83
CA GLN A 133 -1.38 -23.26 -20.00
C GLN A 133 -0.78 -22.96 -18.62
N CYS A 134 -1.31 -23.61 -17.59
CA CYS A 134 -0.72 -23.62 -16.25
C CYS A 134 0.30 -24.77 -16.09
N GLY A 135 1.54 -24.44 -15.72
CA GLY A 135 2.55 -25.46 -15.42
C GLY A 135 2.29 -26.28 -14.15
N PHE A 136 1.44 -25.79 -13.24
CA PHE A 136 1.14 -26.42 -11.95
C PHE A 136 -0.07 -27.36 -12.02
N CYS A 137 -1.29 -26.81 -12.22
CA CYS A 137 -2.53 -27.60 -12.24
C CYS A 137 -2.96 -28.04 -13.65
N ARG A 138 -2.13 -27.82 -14.68
CA ARG A 138 -2.38 -28.17 -16.10
C ARG A 138 -3.58 -27.52 -16.80
N TRP A 139 -4.34 -26.66 -16.12
CA TRP A 139 -5.42 -25.84 -16.71
C TRP A 139 -5.02 -25.22 -18.06
N ASP A 140 -5.94 -25.29 -19.03
CA ASP A 140 -5.71 -24.93 -20.43
C ASP A 140 -6.81 -23.98 -20.94
N SER A 141 -6.42 -22.85 -21.54
CA SER A 141 -7.39 -21.85 -22.05
C SER A 141 -8.20 -22.33 -23.27
N ARG A 142 -7.82 -23.44 -23.90
CA ARG A 142 -8.63 -24.09 -24.95
C ARG A 142 -9.96 -24.60 -24.39
N GLU A 143 -10.01 -25.02 -23.13
CA GLU A 143 -11.24 -25.44 -22.42
C GLU A 143 -12.27 -24.31 -22.29
N THR A 144 -11.84 -23.05 -22.40
CA THR A 144 -12.69 -21.84 -22.33
C THR A 144 -12.85 -21.13 -23.68
N ASN A 145 -12.47 -21.78 -24.80
CA ASN A 145 -12.44 -21.17 -26.13
C ASN A 145 -11.66 -19.85 -26.18
N ILE A 146 -10.53 -19.80 -25.46
CA ILE A 146 -9.57 -18.70 -25.47
C ILE A 146 -8.31 -19.18 -26.20
N VAL A 147 -8.28 -18.86 -27.48
CA VAL A 147 -7.16 -19.10 -28.39
C VAL A 147 -6.84 -17.78 -29.11
N PHE A 148 -5.57 -17.57 -29.43
CA PHE A 148 -5.05 -16.31 -29.96
C PHE A 148 -4.26 -16.52 -31.24
N ASP A 149 -4.44 -15.65 -32.23
CA ASP A 149 -3.73 -15.74 -33.52
C ASP A 149 -2.26 -15.25 -33.44
N ARG A 150 -1.86 -14.67 -32.31
CA ARG A 150 -0.52 -14.10 -32.08
C ARG A 150 -0.08 -14.39 -30.65
N ALA A 151 1.21 -14.63 -30.45
CA ALA A 151 1.80 -14.79 -29.12
C ALA A 151 1.77 -13.50 -28.28
N THR A 152 1.53 -12.33 -28.87
CA THR A 152 1.67 -11.01 -28.23
C THR A 152 0.39 -10.18 -28.32
N GLY A 153 0.22 -9.24 -27.38
CA GLY A 153 -0.97 -8.38 -27.30
C GLY A 153 -2.18 -9.05 -26.63
N LEU A 154 -1.97 -10.20 -25.98
CA LEU A 154 -3.01 -11.05 -25.40
C LEU A 154 -3.89 -10.29 -24.39
N GLY A 155 -3.28 -9.43 -23.57
CA GLY A 155 -3.99 -8.61 -22.58
C GLY A 155 -4.98 -7.63 -23.21
N GLY A 156 -4.66 -7.09 -24.40
CA GLY A 156 -5.55 -6.23 -25.17
C GLY A 156 -6.70 -6.99 -25.82
N SER A 157 -6.46 -8.21 -26.32
CA SER A 157 -7.51 -9.08 -26.87
C SER A 157 -8.53 -9.50 -25.79
N LEU A 158 -8.06 -9.85 -24.59
CA LEU A 158 -8.94 -10.15 -23.46
C LEU A 158 -9.66 -8.90 -22.92
N LEU A 159 -9.00 -7.75 -22.82
CA LEU A 159 -9.66 -6.49 -22.44
C LEU A 159 -10.77 -6.10 -23.43
N LYS A 160 -10.56 -6.28 -24.74
CA LYS A 160 -11.60 -6.07 -25.75
C LYS A 160 -12.77 -7.06 -25.60
N ARG A 161 -12.50 -8.32 -25.24
CA ARG A 161 -13.54 -9.32 -24.94
C ARG A 161 -14.34 -8.93 -23.70
N GLU A 162 -13.69 -8.48 -22.63
CA GLU A 162 -14.34 -7.93 -21.42
C GLU A 162 -15.23 -6.72 -21.76
N GLN A 163 -14.72 -5.75 -22.52
CA GLN A 163 -15.45 -4.53 -22.92
C GLN A 163 -16.58 -4.80 -23.91
N GLY A 164 -16.46 -5.83 -24.74
CA GLY A 164 -17.49 -6.26 -25.69
C GLY A 164 -18.62 -7.09 -25.07
N SER A 165 -18.53 -7.46 -23.78
CA SER A 165 -19.59 -8.22 -23.09
C SER A 165 -20.91 -7.43 -23.04
N ALA A 166 -22.04 -8.13 -23.08
CA ALA A 166 -23.37 -7.51 -23.05
C ALA A 166 -23.54 -6.58 -21.81
N PHE A 167 -23.11 -7.05 -20.64
CA PHE A 167 -23.11 -6.26 -19.39
C PHE A 167 -22.27 -4.96 -19.49
N ALA A 168 -21.10 -5.01 -20.15
CA ALA A 168 -20.27 -3.81 -20.32
C ALA A 168 -20.91 -2.79 -21.29
N GLN A 169 -21.57 -3.26 -22.34
CA GLN A 169 -22.32 -2.42 -23.28
C GLN A 169 -23.58 -1.80 -22.62
N GLU A 170 -24.31 -2.59 -21.85
CA GLU A 170 -25.48 -2.14 -21.08
C GLU A 170 -25.07 -1.08 -20.05
N PHE A 171 -24.03 -1.34 -19.25
CA PHE A 171 -23.49 -0.38 -18.30
C PHE A 171 -23.05 0.93 -18.95
N ALA A 172 -22.42 0.86 -20.13
CA ALA A 172 -22.04 2.06 -20.89
C ALA A 172 -23.27 2.86 -21.37
N SER A 173 -24.32 2.16 -21.84
CA SER A 173 -25.58 2.78 -22.27
C SER A 173 -26.33 3.44 -21.11
N LEU A 174 -26.47 2.73 -19.99
CA LEU A 174 -27.04 3.23 -18.73
C LEU A 174 -26.29 4.46 -18.23
N LYS A 175 -24.96 4.40 -18.19
CA LYS A 175 -24.10 5.50 -17.76
C LYS A 175 -24.34 6.75 -18.63
N ALA A 176 -24.32 6.59 -19.96
CA ALA A 176 -24.50 7.69 -20.90
C ALA A 176 -25.90 8.34 -20.83
N ASP A 177 -26.94 7.56 -20.50
CA ASP A 177 -28.29 8.09 -20.27
C ASP A 177 -28.39 8.84 -18.92
N LEU A 178 -27.78 8.30 -17.86
CA LEU A 178 -27.75 8.94 -16.53
C LEU A 178 -26.94 10.24 -16.52
N GLU A 179 -25.77 10.29 -17.18
CA GLU A 179 -24.99 11.51 -17.36
C GLU A 179 -25.84 12.57 -18.09
N ARG A 180 -26.48 12.20 -19.22
CA ARG A 180 -27.40 13.08 -19.98
C ARG A 180 -28.57 13.61 -19.13
N ARG A 181 -29.12 12.80 -18.22
CA ARG A 181 -30.17 13.23 -17.27
C ARG A 181 -29.64 14.20 -16.22
N LEU A 182 -28.42 14.02 -15.73
CA LEU A 182 -27.77 14.94 -14.80
C LEU A 182 -27.43 16.28 -15.47
N GLU A 183 -26.91 16.25 -16.70
CA GLU A 183 -26.65 17.48 -17.47
C GLU A 183 -27.93 18.23 -17.83
N SER A 184 -29.00 17.54 -18.25
CA SER A 184 -30.28 18.20 -18.52
C SER A 184 -30.96 18.72 -17.24
N SER A 185 -30.86 18.01 -16.11
CA SER A 185 -31.33 18.50 -14.81
C SER A 185 -30.55 19.72 -14.31
N SER A 186 -29.24 19.79 -14.55
CA SER A 186 -28.41 20.95 -14.14
C SER A 186 -28.53 22.15 -15.10
N ARG A 187 -28.91 21.90 -16.36
CA ARG A 187 -29.26 22.95 -17.34
C ARG A 187 -30.71 23.43 -17.25
N ALA A 188 -31.57 22.75 -16.51
CA ALA A 188 -32.92 23.27 -16.23
C ALA A 188 -32.78 24.63 -15.54
N PRO A 189 -33.35 25.72 -16.10
CA PRO A 189 -33.08 27.05 -15.58
C PRO A 189 -33.74 27.19 -14.20
N THR A 190 -32.92 27.38 -13.18
CA THR A 190 -33.33 27.68 -11.79
C THR A 190 -33.91 29.11 -11.65
N SER A 191 -34.40 29.70 -12.75
CA SER A 191 -35.03 31.01 -12.82
C SER A 191 -36.51 31.02 -12.42
N SER A 192 -37.07 29.88 -11.99
CA SER A 192 -38.43 29.79 -11.43
C SER A 192 -38.48 29.10 -10.06
N SER A 193 -37.55 29.42 -9.15
CA SER A 193 -37.75 29.22 -7.70
C SER A 193 -36.70 29.92 -6.81
N ARG A 194 -36.74 31.26 -6.76
CA ARG A 194 -36.32 32.01 -5.56
C ARG A 194 -37.51 32.65 -4.83
N ILE A 195 -38.65 31.97 -4.82
CA ILE A 195 -39.75 32.26 -3.90
C ILE A 195 -39.60 31.30 -2.71
N SER A 196 -38.82 31.71 -1.72
CA SER A 196 -38.70 30.99 -0.45
C SER A 196 -39.95 31.17 0.39
N SER A 197 -40.95 30.31 0.19
CA SER A 197 -42.03 30.08 1.16
C SER A 197 -42.65 28.70 0.96
N PRO A 198 -42.72 27.86 2.02
CA PRO A 198 -43.22 26.48 1.90
C PRO A 198 -44.74 26.38 1.67
N HIS A 199 -45.46 27.51 1.72
CA HIS A 199 -46.91 27.54 1.85
C HIS A 199 -47.71 27.76 0.54
N LEU A 200 -47.03 27.93 -0.61
CA LEU A 200 -47.68 28.16 -1.91
C LEU A 200 -47.43 27.04 -2.96
N ALA A 201 -46.74 25.96 -2.59
CA ALA A 201 -46.50 24.82 -3.48
C ALA A 201 -47.80 24.06 -3.88
N LEU A 202 -48.93 24.34 -3.23
CA LEU A 202 -50.23 23.71 -3.46
C LEU A 202 -51.07 24.35 -4.58
N LEU A 203 -50.58 25.43 -5.23
CA LEU A 203 -51.36 26.20 -6.23
C LEU A 203 -50.69 26.27 -7.62
N SER A 204 -49.85 25.31 -7.99
CA SER A 204 -49.39 25.13 -9.38
C SER A 204 -50.18 24.00 -10.06
N PRO A 205 -51.31 24.29 -10.75
CA PRO A 205 -51.98 23.29 -11.57
C PRO A 205 -51.13 22.98 -12.81
N SER A 206 -50.64 21.74 -12.90
CA SER A 206 -49.81 21.26 -14.01
C SER A 206 -50.56 21.28 -15.34
N PHE A 207 -50.48 22.38 -16.09
CA PHE A 207 -51.12 22.53 -17.40
C PHE A 207 -50.64 21.46 -18.41
N SER A 208 -49.41 20.94 -18.23
CA SER A 208 -48.83 19.83 -18.99
C SER A 208 -49.56 18.48 -18.83
N SER A 209 -50.44 18.34 -17.83
CA SER A 209 -51.20 17.10 -17.60
C SER A 209 -52.54 17.04 -18.35
N LEU A 210 -53.08 18.18 -18.81
CA LEU A 210 -54.36 18.22 -19.54
C LEU A 210 -54.23 17.91 -21.03
N GLN A 211 -53.05 18.06 -21.63
CA GLN A 211 -52.82 17.72 -23.05
C GLN A 211 -52.87 16.21 -23.35
N ARG A 212 -52.97 15.34 -22.33
CA ARG A 212 -52.98 13.88 -22.53
C ARG A 212 -54.38 13.24 -22.54
N HIS A 213 -55.46 14.01 -22.32
CA HIS A 213 -56.80 13.46 -22.12
C HIS A 213 -57.96 14.06 -22.94
N VAL A 214 -57.72 14.95 -23.92
CA VAL A 214 -58.79 15.46 -24.81
C VAL A 214 -58.35 15.46 -26.29
N PRO A 215 -58.65 14.41 -27.08
CA PRO A 215 -58.17 14.31 -28.46
C PRO A 215 -58.92 15.14 -29.52
N HIS A 216 -59.97 15.90 -29.16
CA HIS A 216 -61.00 16.28 -30.14
C HIS A 216 -61.45 17.76 -30.19
N LEU A 217 -60.66 18.71 -29.68
CA LEU A 217 -60.78 20.13 -30.06
C LEU A 217 -59.60 20.53 -30.96
N GLY A 218 -59.73 20.23 -32.24
CA GLY A 218 -58.80 20.70 -33.27
C GLY A 218 -59.06 22.16 -33.68
N SER A 219 -58.01 22.79 -34.18
CA SER A 219 -58.05 23.86 -35.18
C SER A 219 -58.91 25.10 -34.91
N SER A 220 -58.29 26.19 -34.41
CA SER A 220 -58.25 27.42 -35.20
C SER A 220 -57.23 28.46 -34.69
N ARG A 221 -56.72 29.25 -35.65
CA ARG A 221 -56.06 30.57 -35.55
C ARG A 221 -54.54 30.64 -35.55
N SER A 222 -54.05 30.72 -36.79
CA SER A 222 -52.91 31.56 -37.20
C SER A 222 -53.05 33.04 -36.76
N SER A 223 -51.90 33.74 -36.80
CA SER A 223 -51.74 35.21 -36.76
C SER A 223 -51.97 35.93 -35.43
N MET A 224 -50.87 36.24 -34.73
CA MET A 224 -50.39 37.62 -34.73
C MET A 224 -48.87 37.71 -34.51
N SER A 225 -48.25 38.77 -35.05
CA SER A 225 -46.80 39.01 -35.01
C SER A 225 -46.51 40.45 -34.58
N LYS A 226 -45.31 40.69 -34.01
CA LYS A 226 -44.77 42.00 -33.56
C LYS A 226 -45.47 42.53 -32.28
N LEU A 227 -44.89 43.35 -31.39
CA LEU A 227 -43.55 43.95 -31.20
C LEU A 227 -43.03 43.52 -29.78
N THR A 228 -41.84 43.80 -29.24
CA THR A 228 -40.88 44.93 -29.34
C THR A 228 -39.41 44.49 -29.19
N SER A 229 -38.48 45.42 -29.45
CA SER A 229 -37.02 45.24 -29.50
C SER A 229 -36.27 46.15 -28.50
N ILE A 230 -34.92 46.03 -28.46
CA ILE A 230 -33.92 46.93 -27.79
C ILE A 230 -33.76 46.66 -26.27
N THR A 231 -32.59 46.49 -25.63
CA THR A 231 -31.14 46.37 -25.99
C THR A 231 -30.61 44.93 -25.72
N GLY A 232 -29.32 44.55 -25.81
CA GLY A 232 -28.17 45.13 -26.53
C GLY A 232 -26.87 45.45 -25.75
N SER A 233 -26.05 44.47 -25.32
CA SER A 233 -24.58 44.60 -25.09
C SER A 233 -23.80 43.29 -24.85
N SER A 234 -22.96 42.96 -25.83
CA SER A 234 -21.63 42.32 -25.81
C SER A 234 -21.02 41.74 -24.51
N SER A 235 -20.63 40.46 -24.58
CA SER A 235 -19.42 39.92 -23.92
C SER A 235 -18.76 38.87 -24.83
N LYS A 236 -17.51 39.11 -25.25
CA LYS A 236 -16.73 38.18 -26.07
C LYS A 236 -16.03 37.16 -25.16
N SER A 237 -16.04 35.87 -25.52
CA SER A 237 -15.06 34.89 -25.04
C SER A 237 -14.47 34.13 -26.22
N VAL A 238 -13.20 33.74 -26.06
CA VAL A 238 -12.31 33.39 -27.18
C VAL A 238 -12.54 31.96 -27.69
N SER A 239 -12.64 31.85 -29.00
CA SER A 239 -12.64 30.58 -29.74
C SER A 239 -11.22 30.00 -29.86
N THR A 240 -11.02 28.77 -29.38
CA THR A 240 -9.79 27.98 -29.64
C THR A 240 -9.75 27.54 -31.11
N LEU A 241 -8.57 27.64 -31.75
CA LEU A 241 -8.34 27.34 -33.17
C LEU A 241 -7.76 25.93 -33.39
N GLY A 242 -8.12 25.32 -34.54
CA GLY A 242 -7.73 23.98 -35.01
C GLY A 242 -8.92 23.00 -34.97
N GLY A 243 -9.61 22.66 -36.06
CA GLY A 243 -9.25 22.68 -37.49
C GLY A 243 -8.50 21.39 -37.87
N SER A 244 -8.92 20.53 -38.82
CA SER A 244 -10.11 20.48 -39.69
C SER A 244 -10.35 19.02 -40.13
N GLY A 245 -11.50 18.57 -40.66
CA GLY A 245 -12.79 19.23 -40.92
C GLY A 245 -13.49 18.60 -42.14
N GLY A 246 -14.76 18.17 -42.02
CA GLY A 246 -15.48 17.45 -43.07
C GLY A 246 -16.98 17.23 -42.80
N ALA A 247 -17.80 17.56 -43.80
CA ALA A 247 -19.22 17.25 -44.04
C ALA A 247 -20.20 17.13 -42.84
N GLY A 248 -21.27 17.93 -42.88
CA GLY A 248 -22.36 17.87 -41.90
C GLY A 248 -23.16 16.57 -41.98
N GLY A 249 -22.96 15.69 -40.99
CA GLY A 249 -23.98 14.72 -40.59
C GLY A 249 -24.95 15.36 -39.60
N ASN A 250 -26.25 15.12 -39.76
CA ASN A 250 -27.20 15.37 -38.68
C ASN A 250 -26.70 14.65 -37.42
N GLN A 251 -26.53 15.37 -36.31
CA GLN A 251 -26.35 14.75 -35.01
C GLN A 251 -27.68 14.08 -34.64
N SER A 252 -27.86 12.83 -35.05
CA SER A 252 -28.94 11.98 -34.58
C SER A 252 -28.84 11.92 -33.06
N ASN A 253 -29.81 12.52 -32.38
CA ASN A 253 -29.92 12.48 -30.93
C ASN A 253 -29.87 11.00 -30.51
N PRO A 254 -28.84 10.54 -29.78
CA PRO A 254 -28.63 9.12 -29.55
C PRO A 254 -29.85 8.53 -28.85
N ASP A 255 -30.33 7.39 -29.37
CA ASP A 255 -31.62 6.80 -28.97
C ASP A 255 -31.78 6.77 -27.45
N PRO A 256 -32.98 7.09 -26.93
CA PRO A 256 -33.24 7.07 -25.50
C PRO A 256 -33.03 5.65 -24.96
N TYR A 257 -32.34 5.53 -23.82
CA TYR A 257 -32.09 4.22 -23.22
C TYR A 257 -33.40 3.48 -22.97
N ARG A 258 -33.52 2.29 -23.57
CA ARG A 258 -34.66 1.39 -23.36
C ARG A 258 -34.28 0.40 -22.26
N PRO A 259 -35.02 0.34 -21.14
CA PRO A 259 -34.83 -0.70 -20.14
C PRO A 259 -34.89 -2.09 -20.76
N MET A 260 -34.06 -3.02 -20.28
CA MET A 260 -34.18 -4.42 -20.63
C MET A 260 -35.58 -4.95 -20.32
N ALA A 261 -36.02 -5.94 -21.08
CA ALA A 261 -37.25 -6.67 -20.82
C ALA A 261 -37.18 -7.37 -19.43
N PRO A 262 -38.32 -7.75 -18.83
CA PRO A 262 -38.34 -8.55 -17.61
C PRO A 262 -37.43 -9.78 -17.71
N PHE A 263 -36.91 -10.21 -16.55
CA PHE A 263 -35.98 -11.32 -16.45
C PHE A 263 -36.54 -12.59 -17.11
N ASP A 264 -35.71 -13.25 -17.91
CA ASP A 264 -36.04 -14.48 -18.62
C ASP A 264 -35.66 -15.68 -17.73
N ASP A 265 -36.67 -16.36 -17.18
CA ASP A 265 -36.52 -17.51 -16.25
C ASP A 265 -35.68 -18.65 -16.83
N THR A 266 -35.56 -18.75 -18.16
CA THR A 266 -34.82 -19.82 -18.85
C THR A 266 -33.33 -19.89 -18.49
N ARG A 267 -32.78 -18.84 -17.86
CA ARG A 267 -31.43 -18.88 -17.28
C ARG A 267 -31.32 -19.79 -16.07
N ASP A 268 -32.31 -19.76 -15.17
CA ASP A 268 -32.29 -20.61 -13.98
C ASP A 268 -32.64 -22.06 -14.32
N ASP A 269 -33.52 -22.31 -15.30
CA ASP A 269 -33.78 -23.66 -15.84
C ASP A 269 -32.47 -24.35 -16.29
N ARG A 270 -31.67 -23.68 -17.13
CA ARG A 270 -30.36 -24.19 -17.58
C ARG A 270 -29.38 -24.41 -16.43
N ARG A 271 -29.47 -23.57 -15.40
CA ARG A 271 -28.62 -23.66 -14.20
C ARG A 271 -28.98 -24.88 -13.36
N VAL A 272 -30.28 -25.23 -13.29
CA VAL A 272 -30.79 -26.45 -12.67
C VAL A 272 -30.42 -27.70 -13.48
N GLU A 273 -30.55 -27.67 -14.81
CA GLU A 273 -30.10 -28.74 -15.71
C GLU A 273 -28.60 -29.03 -15.52
N LEU A 274 -27.75 -28.00 -15.62
CA LEU A 274 -26.31 -28.14 -15.37
C LEU A 274 -26.01 -28.68 -13.97
N MET A 275 -26.75 -28.28 -12.93
CA MET A 275 -26.57 -28.80 -11.57
C MET A 275 -26.99 -30.26 -11.42
N HIS A 276 -28.01 -30.72 -12.16
CA HIS A 276 -28.45 -32.11 -12.17
C HIS A 276 -27.38 -33.04 -12.78
N ASP A 277 -26.66 -32.54 -13.79
CA ASP A 277 -25.66 -33.32 -14.54
C ASP A 277 -24.23 -33.23 -13.96
N LEU A 278 -24.03 -32.55 -12.83
CA LEU A 278 -22.74 -32.48 -12.12
C LEU A 278 -22.34 -33.84 -11.56
N GLN A 279 -21.22 -34.38 -12.04
CA GLN A 279 -20.67 -35.66 -11.57
C GLN A 279 -19.59 -35.49 -10.50
N TRP A 280 -18.85 -34.36 -10.53
CA TRP A 280 -17.69 -34.11 -9.67
C TRP A 280 -17.79 -32.73 -9.01
N VAL A 281 -17.29 -32.61 -7.78
CA VAL A 281 -17.29 -31.33 -7.05
C VAL A 281 -16.19 -30.41 -7.60
N GLU A 282 -15.14 -31.00 -8.15
CA GLU A 282 -13.99 -30.38 -8.79
C GLU A 282 -14.35 -29.58 -10.05
N ASP A 283 -15.46 -29.92 -10.71
CA ASP A 283 -16.00 -29.18 -11.85
C ASP A 283 -16.63 -27.83 -11.43
N ILE A 284 -16.90 -27.64 -10.13
CA ILE A 284 -17.52 -26.43 -9.58
C ILE A 284 -16.44 -25.46 -9.09
N PRO A 285 -16.39 -24.21 -9.56
CA PRO A 285 -15.45 -23.21 -9.06
C PRO A 285 -15.72 -22.86 -7.59
N THR A 286 -14.66 -22.94 -6.77
CA THR A 286 -14.72 -22.64 -5.34
C THR A 286 -15.12 -21.18 -5.07
N LEU A 287 -15.58 -20.88 -3.86
CA LEU A 287 -15.95 -19.51 -3.48
C LEU A 287 -14.81 -18.52 -3.71
N GLU A 288 -13.56 -18.88 -3.38
CA GLU A 288 -12.40 -18.02 -3.58
C GLU A 288 -12.10 -17.76 -5.07
N GLN A 289 -12.28 -18.77 -5.92
CA GLN A 289 -12.10 -18.65 -7.37
C GLN A 289 -13.18 -17.74 -7.99
N ARG A 290 -14.44 -17.88 -7.55
CA ARG A 290 -15.56 -17.00 -7.97
C ARG A 290 -15.42 -15.57 -7.45
N LEU A 291 -14.96 -15.36 -6.22
CA LEU A 291 -14.70 -14.00 -5.69
C LEU A 291 -13.60 -13.26 -6.47
N ASN A 292 -12.66 -14.00 -7.06
CA ASN A 292 -11.66 -13.44 -7.99
C ASN A 292 -12.22 -13.13 -9.39
N GLN A 293 -13.40 -13.65 -9.75
CA GLN A 293 -14.08 -13.47 -11.02
C GLN A 293 -15.57 -13.15 -10.79
N PRO A 294 -15.91 -11.97 -10.23
CA PRO A 294 -17.28 -11.66 -9.80
C PRO A 294 -18.31 -11.57 -10.94
N MET A 295 -17.88 -11.67 -12.20
CA MET A 295 -18.72 -11.69 -13.40
C MET A 295 -18.87 -13.10 -14.00
N CYS A 296 -18.28 -14.12 -13.39
CA CYS A 296 -18.36 -15.52 -13.80
C CYS A 296 -19.46 -16.21 -12.98
N ASP A 297 -20.43 -16.82 -13.65
CA ASP A 297 -21.50 -17.56 -12.97
C ASP A 297 -20.97 -18.87 -12.35
N VAL A 298 -21.74 -19.46 -11.43
CA VAL A 298 -21.39 -20.66 -10.65
C VAL A 298 -21.04 -21.87 -11.51
N LEU A 299 -21.58 -21.94 -12.73
CA LEU A 299 -21.41 -23.06 -13.66
C LEU A 299 -20.66 -22.65 -14.94
N GLU A 300 -20.13 -21.42 -14.99
CA GLU A 300 -19.25 -20.97 -16.05
C GLU A 300 -17.80 -21.40 -15.79
N ARG A 301 -17.07 -21.75 -16.85
CA ARG A 301 -15.66 -22.12 -16.76
C ARG A 301 -14.79 -20.89 -16.49
N LEU A 302 -13.96 -20.98 -15.45
CA LEU A 302 -13.10 -19.88 -15.01
C LEU A 302 -12.14 -19.39 -16.10
N LEU A 303 -12.06 -18.07 -16.26
CA LEU A 303 -11.27 -17.40 -17.29
C LEU A 303 -9.83 -17.09 -16.81
N PRO A 304 -8.84 -16.91 -17.70
CA PRO A 304 -7.48 -16.52 -17.32
C PRO A 304 -7.47 -15.08 -16.79
N LEU A 305 -6.91 -14.88 -15.60
CA LEU A 305 -6.89 -13.59 -14.92
C LEU A 305 -5.69 -12.75 -15.37
N ARG A 306 -5.89 -11.50 -15.80
CA ARG A 306 -4.75 -10.58 -16.02
C ARG A 306 -4.10 -10.24 -14.68
N THR A 307 -2.77 -10.37 -14.60
CA THR A 307 -2.01 -10.17 -13.36
C THR A 307 -2.24 -8.79 -12.74
N HIS A 308 -2.48 -8.74 -11.43
CA HIS A 308 -2.59 -7.47 -10.69
C HIS A 308 -1.26 -6.70 -10.68
N LEU A 309 -1.30 -5.40 -10.96
CA LEU A 309 -0.16 -4.53 -10.73
C LEU A 309 0.06 -4.32 -9.22
N ARG A 310 1.32 -4.27 -8.82
CA ARG A 310 1.75 -3.87 -7.48
C ARG A 310 2.25 -2.43 -7.53
N ALA A 311 2.25 -1.72 -6.40
CA ALA A 311 2.79 -0.38 -6.28
C ALA A 311 4.00 -0.37 -5.34
N LYS A 312 5.04 0.41 -5.67
CA LYS A 312 6.04 0.84 -4.67
C LYS A 312 5.51 2.09 -3.96
N LEU A 313 5.67 2.13 -2.64
CA LEU A 313 5.13 3.20 -1.79
C LEU A 313 6.27 4.09 -1.28
N ALA A 314 6.15 5.40 -1.51
CA ALA A 314 6.82 6.40 -0.70
C ALA A 314 6.10 6.57 0.64
N LYS A 315 6.85 7.02 1.65
CA LYS A 315 6.30 7.34 2.97
C LYS A 315 6.72 8.75 3.38
N ARG A 316 5.77 9.56 3.83
CA ARG A 316 5.98 10.92 4.35
C ARG A 316 5.57 11.02 5.82
N CYS A 317 6.27 11.85 6.58
CA CYS A 317 5.87 12.21 7.93
C CYS A 317 4.59 13.06 7.89
N ARG A 318 3.51 12.66 8.60
CA ARG A 318 2.28 13.48 8.63
C ARG A 318 2.40 14.81 9.39
N GLN A 319 3.47 15.01 10.17
CA GLN A 319 3.65 16.25 10.95
C GLN A 319 4.41 17.35 10.18
N CYS A 320 5.37 17.00 9.31
CA CYS A 320 6.21 17.96 8.58
C CYS A 320 6.29 17.73 7.06
N ASP A 321 5.53 16.76 6.54
CA ASP A 321 5.54 16.28 5.15
C ASP A 321 6.89 15.77 4.60
N LYS A 322 7.96 15.76 5.43
CA LYS A 322 9.28 15.24 5.03
C LYS A 322 9.17 13.80 4.53
N GLN A 323 9.72 13.56 3.34
CA GLN A 323 9.77 12.22 2.75
C GLN A 323 10.78 11.36 3.53
N LEU A 324 10.28 10.32 4.19
CA LEU A 324 11.07 9.39 5.00
C LEU A 324 11.58 8.22 4.16
N ILE A 325 10.73 7.71 3.27
CA ILE A 325 11.06 6.61 2.35
C ILE A 325 10.74 7.03 0.92
N LYS A 326 11.72 6.84 0.03
CA LYS A 326 11.57 6.99 -1.43
C LYS A 326 12.20 5.77 -2.12
N PRO A 327 11.42 4.77 -2.55
CA PRO A 327 11.97 3.67 -3.34
C PRO A 327 12.46 4.19 -4.71
N GLU A 328 13.41 3.49 -5.33
CA GLU A 328 13.67 3.72 -6.75
C GLU A 328 12.48 3.26 -7.61
N PRO A 329 12.11 4.01 -8.67
CA PRO A 329 10.94 3.67 -9.49
C PRO A 329 11.15 2.35 -10.26
N LYS A 330 12.39 2.08 -10.68
CA LYS A 330 12.78 0.87 -11.41
C LYS A 330 12.26 -0.38 -10.69
N ALA A 331 11.49 -1.24 -11.35
CA ALA A 331 10.84 -2.37 -10.68
C ALA A 331 11.86 -3.36 -10.09
N GLN A 332 12.92 -3.66 -10.86
CA GLN A 332 13.94 -4.67 -10.57
C GLN A 332 14.88 -4.35 -9.39
N THR A 333 14.95 -3.10 -8.95
CA THR A 333 15.86 -2.65 -7.86
C THR A 333 15.14 -2.62 -6.51
N THR A 334 15.84 -3.08 -5.48
CA THR A 334 15.44 -2.99 -4.07
C THR A 334 15.98 -1.73 -3.39
N ARG A 335 16.72 -0.87 -4.11
CA ARG A 335 17.33 0.34 -3.56
C ARG A 335 16.30 1.44 -3.30
N PHE A 336 16.66 2.31 -2.35
CA PHE A 336 15.90 3.48 -1.95
C PHE A 336 16.74 4.73 -2.24
N LYS A 337 16.11 5.76 -2.80
CA LYS A 337 16.69 7.10 -2.96
C LYS A 337 16.73 7.88 -1.64
N ILE A 338 15.80 7.58 -0.73
CA ILE A 338 15.70 8.14 0.63
C ILE A 338 15.28 7.00 1.55
N LYS A 339 16.01 6.79 2.66
CA LYS A 339 15.86 5.63 3.55
C LYS A 339 16.01 6.02 5.04
N HIS A 340 15.09 6.81 5.59
CA HIS A 340 15.06 7.12 7.03
C HIS A 340 14.37 6.01 7.84
N VAL A 341 14.99 4.83 7.88
CA VAL A 341 14.58 3.71 8.76
C VAL A 341 15.07 3.96 10.19
N ALA A 342 14.27 3.57 11.19
CA ALA A 342 14.60 3.87 12.59
C ALA A 342 15.89 3.18 13.05
N LEU A 343 16.16 1.95 12.58
CA LEU A 343 17.38 1.20 12.88
C LEU A 343 18.69 1.93 12.52
N ALA A 344 18.66 2.90 11.60
CA ALA A 344 19.82 3.68 11.19
C ALA A 344 19.94 5.06 11.89
N HIS A 345 19.07 5.35 12.86
CA HIS A 345 19.00 6.66 13.53
C HIS A 345 18.70 6.59 15.04
N LEU A 346 18.21 5.45 15.55
CA LEU A 346 17.89 5.22 16.96
C LEU A 346 18.79 4.11 17.52
N PRO A 347 19.23 4.20 18.78
CA PRO A 347 20.03 3.14 19.40
C PRO A 347 19.28 1.81 19.40
N ASN A 348 19.94 0.77 18.87
CA ASN A 348 19.40 -0.58 18.83
C ASN A 348 19.69 -1.27 20.16
N ILE A 349 18.64 -1.75 20.82
CA ILE A 349 18.72 -2.37 22.15
C ILE A 349 18.42 -3.86 21.97
N THR A 350 19.31 -4.69 22.49
CA THR A 350 19.24 -6.15 22.40
C THR A 350 19.47 -6.77 23.77
N LEU A 351 18.78 -7.88 24.07
CA LEU A 351 19.11 -8.71 25.22
C LEU A 351 20.43 -9.45 24.91
N ALA A 352 21.41 -9.34 25.81
CA ALA A 352 22.68 -10.03 25.66
C ALA A 352 22.64 -11.42 26.31
N HIS A 353 23.42 -12.36 25.77
CA HIS A 353 23.59 -13.69 26.34
C HIS A 353 24.72 -13.74 27.38
N PRO A 354 24.68 -14.64 28.37
CA PRO A 354 23.62 -15.62 28.63
C PRO A 354 22.34 -14.98 29.17
N MET A 355 21.17 -15.55 28.82
CA MET A 355 19.90 -15.13 29.42
C MET A 355 19.79 -15.71 30.83
N PRO A 356 19.46 -14.91 31.86
CA PRO A 356 19.38 -15.39 33.23
C PRO A 356 18.08 -16.19 33.49
N ILE A 357 18.10 -17.06 34.50
CA ILE A 357 16.90 -17.72 35.00
C ILE A 357 16.12 -16.73 35.88
N LEU A 358 14.93 -16.35 35.44
CA LEU A 358 14.09 -15.36 36.12
C LEU A 358 13.23 -16.03 37.21
N VAL A 359 13.55 -15.81 38.48
CA VAL A 359 12.85 -16.43 39.62
C VAL A 359 11.92 -15.43 40.31
N GLN A 360 10.72 -15.87 40.70
CA GLN A 360 9.72 -15.00 41.35
C GLN A 360 10.28 -14.35 42.63
N ASN A 361 10.09 -13.04 42.76
CA ASN A 361 10.52 -12.17 43.85
C ASN A 361 12.04 -12.14 44.12
N HIS A 362 12.88 -12.64 43.21
CA HIS A 362 14.34 -12.59 43.34
C HIS A 362 14.92 -11.57 42.35
N PRO A 363 15.78 -10.62 42.81
CA PRO A 363 16.44 -9.68 41.92
C PRO A 363 17.43 -10.43 41.03
N THR A 364 17.27 -10.29 39.72
CA THR A 364 18.02 -11.01 38.70
C THR A 364 18.63 -10.01 37.71
N THR A 365 19.93 -10.09 37.45
CA THR A 365 20.60 -9.20 36.49
C THR A 365 20.31 -9.62 35.06
N VAL A 366 19.67 -8.75 34.28
CA VAL A 366 19.47 -8.86 32.84
C VAL A 366 20.47 -7.94 32.14
N LEU A 367 21.14 -8.46 31.10
CA LEU A 367 22.12 -7.70 30.34
C LEU A 367 21.48 -7.06 29.10
N LEU A 368 21.53 -5.73 29.00
CA LEU A 368 21.05 -4.98 27.85
C LEU A 368 22.23 -4.41 27.06
N ARG A 369 22.33 -4.78 25.78
CA ARG A 369 23.33 -4.21 24.86
C ARG A 369 22.68 -3.13 24.00
N PHE A 370 23.21 -1.92 24.12
CA PHE A 370 22.90 -0.73 23.35
C PHE A 370 23.94 -0.58 22.24
N THR A 371 23.50 -0.46 20.99
CA THR A 371 24.35 -0.23 19.81
C THR A 371 23.99 1.11 19.17
N ASN A 372 24.98 1.98 19.01
CA ASN A 372 24.82 3.30 18.41
C ASN A 372 24.98 3.23 16.87
N PRO A 373 23.97 3.63 16.07
CA PRO A 373 24.08 3.66 14.61
C PRO A 373 24.61 5.01 14.06
N LEU A 374 24.96 5.97 14.92
CA LEU A 374 25.42 7.31 14.54
C LEU A 374 26.93 7.45 14.72
N ASP A 375 27.56 8.30 13.91
CA ASP A 375 29.00 8.58 13.96
C ASP A 375 29.41 9.36 15.23
N ASP A 376 28.49 10.11 15.83
CA ASP A 376 28.68 10.85 17.09
C ASP A 376 28.36 9.99 18.34
N ASP A 377 29.10 10.20 19.42
CA ASP A 377 28.85 9.60 20.74
C ASP A 377 27.44 9.93 21.30
N LEU A 378 26.71 8.90 21.75
CA LEU A 378 25.39 9.04 22.35
C LEU A 378 25.46 9.07 23.87
N GLN A 379 25.18 10.24 24.46
CA GLN A 379 24.88 10.35 25.90
C GLN A 379 23.46 9.83 26.17
N ILE A 380 23.36 8.65 26.79
CA ILE A 380 22.10 8.00 27.13
C ILE A 380 21.80 8.19 28.62
N SER A 381 20.57 8.62 28.92
CA SER A 381 19.97 8.58 30.25
C SER A 381 18.79 7.61 30.24
N LEU A 382 18.77 6.68 31.20
CA LEU A 382 17.70 5.70 31.40
C LEU A 382 16.81 6.10 32.57
N ALA A 383 15.50 5.92 32.42
CA ALA A 383 14.56 5.86 33.52
C ALA A 383 13.69 4.61 33.38
N ALA A 384 13.51 3.86 34.47
CA ALA A 384 12.70 2.65 34.47
C ALA A 384 11.27 2.94 34.94
N LEU A 385 10.31 2.22 34.35
CA LEU A 385 8.92 2.20 34.77
C LEU A 385 8.59 0.82 35.33
N ASP A 386 8.32 0.78 36.63
CA ASP A 386 7.86 -0.41 37.34
C ASP A 386 6.55 -0.95 36.71
N SER A 387 6.51 -2.26 36.50
CA SER A 387 5.36 -2.99 35.99
C SER A 387 4.64 -3.72 37.13
N VAL A 388 3.40 -4.13 36.89
CA VAL A 388 2.70 -5.10 37.76
C VAL A 388 3.46 -6.42 37.82
N PHE A 389 4.12 -6.79 36.71
CA PHE A 389 4.81 -8.07 36.55
C PHE A 389 6.29 -8.07 36.98
N ALA A 390 6.93 -6.90 37.05
CA ALA A 390 8.35 -6.78 37.39
C ALA A 390 8.69 -5.38 37.93
N SER A 391 9.59 -5.30 38.89
CA SER A 391 10.27 -4.04 39.26
C SER A 391 11.70 -3.99 38.77
N VAL A 392 12.17 -2.78 38.47
CA VAL A 392 13.46 -2.57 37.78
C VAL A 392 14.32 -1.58 38.54
N ASN A 393 15.57 -1.98 38.78
CA ASN A 393 16.61 -1.12 39.34
C ASN A 393 17.74 -0.96 38.30
N LEU A 394 18.13 0.28 38.04
CA LEU A 394 19.14 0.65 37.04
C LEU A 394 20.49 0.84 37.74
N VAL A 395 21.43 -0.06 37.51
CA VAL A 395 22.78 0.03 38.11
C VAL A 395 23.56 1.21 37.52
N CYS A 396 23.42 1.44 36.21
CA CYS A 396 24.02 2.55 35.48
C CYS A 396 22.92 3.35 34.73
N PRO A 397 22.35 4.42 35.34
CA PRO A 397 21.28 5.19 34.71
C PRO A 397 21.77 6.19 33.65
N GLN A 398 23.07 6.49 33.59
CA GLN A 398 23.65 7.43 32.61
C GLN A 398 25.00 6.91 32.09
N PHE A 399 25.15 6.84 30.77
CA PHE A 399 26.37 6.36 30.11
C PHE A 399 26.51 6.91 28.67
N SER A 400 27.74 6.91 28.15
CA SER A 400 28.08 7.34 26.79
C SER A 400 28.33 6.14 25.90
N VAL A 401 27.52 5.92 24.85
CA VAL A 401 27.77 4.87 23.85
C VAL A 401 28.62 5.46 22.72
N PRO A 402 29.80 4.88 22.39
CA PRO A 402 30.67 5.40 21.35
C PRO A 402 30.00 5.55 19.99
N GLY A 403 30.48 6.50 19.20
CA GLY A 403 30.16 6.65 17.79
C GLY A 403 30.45 5.41 16.95
N PHE A 404 29.82 5.35 15.78
CA PHE A 404 30.11 4.39 14.72
C PHE A 404 31.39 4.81 13.97
N ASP A 405 32.43 3.98 14.01
CA ASP A 405 33.63 4.14 13.18
C ASP A 405 33.75 2.95 12.21
N GLU A 406 33.61 3.24 10.91
CA GLU A 406 33.71 2.26 9.82
C GLU A 406 35.09 1.60 9.76
N THR A 407 36.16 2.33 10.15
CA THR A 407 37.53 1.79 10.15
C THR A 407 37.72 0.81 11.30
N GLN A 408 37.26 1.16 12.51
CA GLN A 408 37.38 0.29 13.68
C GLN A 408 36.56 -0.99 13.52
N GLN A 409 35.34 -0.91 12.95
CA GLN A 409 34.55 -2.10 12.66
C GLN A 409 35.20 -3.05 11.67
N ALA A 410 35.89 -2.54 10.64
CA ALA A 410 36.61 -3.39 9.70
C ALA A 410 37.72 -4.19 10.40
N TYR A 411 38.49 -3.57 11.32
CA TYR A 411 39.50 -4.29 12.11
C TYR A 411 38.85 -5.30 13.08
N ASP A 412 37.78 -4.91 13.79
CA ASP A 412 37.03 -5.77 14.71
C ASP A 412 36.37 -7.00 14.05
N GLU A 413 36.17 -7.00 12.72
CA GLU A 413 35.61 -8.10 11.93
C GLU A 413 36.67 -9.12 11.47
N PHE A 414 37.95 -8.74 11.37
CA PHE A 414 39.05 -9.63 10.99
C PHE A 414 39.73 -10.32 12.19
N GLU A 415 39.53 -9.84 13.42
CA GLU A 415 40.06 -10.46 14.63
C GLU A 415 39.07 -11.42 15.29
N ASP A 416 39.58 -12.49 15.89
CA ASP A 416 38.75 -13.45 16.63
C ASP A 416 38.02 -12.73 17.78
N PRO A 417 36.72 -13.00 18.01
CA PRO A 417 35.95 -12.27 19.02
C PRO A 417 36.43 -12.50 20.46
N ALA A 418 37.35 -13.44 20.68
CA ALA A 418 38.03 -13.75 21.93
C ALA A 418 39.49 -13.23 22.01
N SER A 419 40.08 -12.72 20.92
CA SER A 419 41.46 -12.16 20.93
C SER A 419 41.51 -10.65 21.13
N LEU A 420 40.42 -9.93 20.76
CA LEU A 420 40.30 -8.49 20.96
C LEU A 420 40.26 -8.15 22.47
N PRO A 421 41.15 -7.29 22.97
CA PRO A 421 41.02 -6.77 24.34
C PRO A 421 39.75 -5.92 24.47
N PRO A 422 39.08 -5.90 25.64
CA PRO A 422 38.02 -4.93 25.89
C PRO A 422 38.58 -3.51 25.70
N THR A 423 37.81 -2.63 25.07
CA THR A 423 38.30 -1.30 24.64
C THR A 423 38.58 -0.33 25.81
N MET A 424 38.45 -0.80 27.05
CA MET A 424 38.81 -0.08 28.28
C MET A 424 39.42 -1.06 29.29
N ASP A 425 40.46 -0.62 30.00
CA ASP A 425 41.06 -1.36 31.12
C ASP A 425 40.01 -1.69 32.19
N ALA A 426 40.02 -2.94 32.66
CA ALA A 426 39.05 -3.49 33.62
C ALA A 426 39.09 -2.84 35.03
N GLY A 427 39.89 -1.78 35.24
CA GLY A 427 39.99 -1.02 36.48
C GLY A 427 39.25 0.32 36.50
N MET A 428 38.65 0.78 35.38
CA MET A 428 38.02 2.11 35.29
C MET A 428 36.60 2.12 34.68
N THR A 429 35.95 0.97 34.47
CA THR A 429 34.55 0.95 34.03
C THR A 429 33.62 1.44 35.16
N PRO A 430 32.66 2.34 34.89
CA PRO A 430 31.67 2.73 35.89
C PRO A 430 30.79 1.54 36.27
N HIS A 431 30.38 1.50 37.53
CA HIS A 431 29.57 0.40 38.08
C HIS A 431 28.29 0.17 37.24
N GLY A 432 28.06 -1.09 36.84
CA GLY A 432 26.95 -1.48 35.98
C GLY A 432 27.25 -1.51 34.47
N ILE A 433 28.46 -1.16 34.01
CA ILE A 433 28.91 -1.42 32.63
C ILE A 433 29.73 -2.70 32.59
N VAL A 434 29.26 -3.71 31.86
CA VAL A 434 29.90 -5.03 31.74
C VAL A 434 30.93 -5.06 30.61
N GLN A 435 30.59 -4.49 29.46
CA GLN A 435 31.42 -4.54 28.26
C GLN A 435 31.20 -3.31 27.38
N VAL A 436 32.30 -2.74 26.88
CA VAL A 436 32.33 -1.80 25.77
C VAL A 436 33.03 -2.50 24.61
N ARG A 437 32.44 -2.49 23.41
CA ARG A 437 33.05 -3.05 22.18
C ARG A 437 32.55 -2.27 20.96
N GLY A 438 33.47 -1.60 20.26
CA GLY A 438 33.15 -0.72 19.15
C GLY A 438 32.06 0.29 19.52
N ASN A 439 31.05 0.42 18.65
CA ASN A 439 29.88 1.28 18.83
C ASN A 439 28.80 0.70 19.78
N SER A 440 29.14 -0.24 20.67
CA SER A 440 28.19 -0.95 21.54
C SER A 440 28.63 -1.03 23.00
N ILE A 441 27.67 -0.87 23.91
CA ILE A 441 27.84 -1.05 25.36
C ILE A 441 26.81 -2.03 25.90
N THR A 442 27.24 -2.95 26.77
CA THR A 442 26.38 -3.83 27.55
C THR A 442 26.31 -3.36 29.00
N VAL A 443 25.10 -3.07 29.48
CA VAL A 443 24.82 -2.59 30.84
C VAL A 443 23.97 -3.58 31.64
N GLU A 444 24.14 -3.55 32.96
CA GLU A 444 23.37 -4.34 33.92
C GLU A 444 22.06 -3.65 34.30
N VAL A 445 20.95 -4.39 34.17
CA VAL A 445 19.63 -3.99 34.67
C VAL A 445 19.14 -5.05 35.64
N GLN A 446 18.95 -4.69 36.91
CA GLN A 446 18.40 -5.61 37.90
C GLN A 446 16.88 -5.63 37.79
N VAL A 447 16.32 -6.80 37.50
CA VAL A 447 14.88 -7.01 37.36
C VAL A 447 14.42 -7.98 38.44
N THR A 448 13.39 -7.60 39.20
CA THR A 448 12.75 -8.47 40.19
C THR A 448 11.36 -8.86 39.67
N PRO A 449 11.16 -10.11 39.19
CA PRO A 449 9.85 -10.56 38.74
C PRO A 449 8.87 -10.64 39.90
N ARG A 450 7.65 -10.12 39.71
CA ARG A 450 6.55 -10.16 40.71
C ARG A 450 5.50 -11.22 40.37
N GLY A 451 5.32 -11.53 39.09
CA GLY A 451 4.36 -12.53 38.60
C GLY A 451 4.69 -13.97 39.00
N GLY A 452 3.69 -14.85 38.94
CA GLY A 452 3.85 -16.29 39.23
C GLY A 452 4.53 -17.09 38.12
N LEU A 453 4.77 -18.38 38.35
CA LEU A 453 5.39 -19.28 37.38
C LEU A 453 4.74 -19.19 35.98
N GLY A 454 5.56 -19.11 34.93
CA GLY A 454 5.13 -18.97 33.54
C GLY A 454 4.77 -17.54 33.10
N SER A 455 4.47 -16.63 34.04
CA SER A 455 4.10 -15.24 33.68
C SER A 455 5.25 -14.49 32.99
N PRO A 456 4.94 -13.58 32.04
CA PRO A 456 5.96 -12.82 31.33
C PRO A 456 6.60 -11.77 32.25
N VAL A 457 7.92 -11.67 32.18
CA VAL A 457 8.70 -10.63 32.87
C VAL A 457 8.85 -9.44 31.92
N GLU A 458 7.79 -8.62 31.87
CA GLU A 458 7.72 -7.40 31.08
C GLU A 458 7.97 -6.14 31.93
N PHE A 459 8.84 -5.27 31.43
CA PHE A 459 9.08 -3.93 31.98
C PHE A 459 9.31 -2.89 30.88
N GLN A 460 9.25 -1.61 31.25
CA GLN A 460 9.44 -0.50 30.31
C GLN A 460 10.59 0.40 30.74
N LEU A 461 11.41 0.81 29.77
CA LEU A 461 12.47 1.80 29.92
C LEU A 461 12.16 3.03 29.07
N ILE A 462 12.36 4.21 29.63
CA ILE A 462 12.50 5.46 28.89
C ILE A 462 14.00 5.66 28.63
N VAL A 463 14.36 5.73 27.36
CA VAL A 463 15.72 5.95 26.88
C VAL A 463 15.79 7.35 26.29
N SER A 464 16.45 8.26 27.00
CA SER A 464 16.59 9.66 26.64
C SER A 464 18.01 9.93 26.13
N TYR A 465 18.14 10.60 24.98
CA TYR A 465 19.43 11.00 24.44
C TYR A 465 19.29 12.25 23.56
N GLU A 466 20.39 12.99 23.32
CA GLU A 466 20.38 14.15 22.43
C GLU A 466 20.76 13.79 20.99
N VAL A 467 20.04 14.34 20.02
CA VAL A 467 20.36 14.27 18.60
C VAL A 467 20.60 15.67 18.06
N GLN A 468 21.66 15.87 17.28
CA GLN A 468 21.86 17.12 16.56
C GLN A 468 20.87 17.22 15.38
N VAL A 469 20.03 18.25 15.38
CA VAL A 469 19.08 18.48 14.28
C VAL A 469 19.72 19.40 13.26
N SER A 470 19.87 18.90 12.03
CA SER A 470 20.20 19.72 10.87
C SER A 470 19.04 20.70 10.61
N GLY A 471 19.24 21.95 11.05
CA GLY A 471 18.19 22.97 11.10
C GLY A 471 17.48 23.17 9.76
N GLY A 472 16.15 23.05 9.78
CA GLY A 472 15.32 23.32 8.61
C GLY A 472 15.45 24.78 8.18
N SER A 473 15.75 25.01 6.90
CA SER A 473 15.72 26.34 6.32
C SER A 473 14.30 26.91 6.43
N HIS A 474 14.13 27.97 7.22
CA HIS A 474 12.89 28.73 7.23
C HIS A 474 12.68 29.32 5.83
N HIS A 475 11.61 28.93 5.16
CA HIS A 475 11.19 29.55 3.91
C HIS A 475 10.56 30.92 4.21
N GLY A 476 11.41 31.87 4.60
CA GLY A 476 11.03 33.27 4.75
C GLY A 476 10.64 33.86 3.41
N SER A 477 9.47 34.50 3.37
CA SER A 477 9.00 35.26 2.21
C SER A 477 9.89 36.49 2.03
N ASN A 478 10.79 36.45 1.04
CA ASN A 478 11.53 37.63 0.60
C ASN A 478 10.60 38.54 -0.21
N ASP A 479 10.04 39.57 0.45
CA ASP A 479 9.45 40.72 -0.23
C ASP A 479 9.96 42.01 0.42
N ALA A 480 11.14 42.44 -0.03
CA ALA A 480 11.75 43.73 0.28
C ALA A 480 12.76 44.09 -0.81
N THR A 481 12.58 45.27 -1.41
CA THR A 481 13.41 45.80 -2.50
C THR A 481 14.75 46.37 -2.01
N PRO A 482 15.78 46.47 -2.88
CA PRO A 482 17.12 46.85 -2.45
C PRO A 482 17.31 48.38 -2.43
N THR A 483 17.87 48.90 -1.34
CA THR A 483 18.52 50.23 -1.31
C THR A 483 19.91 50.15 -0.67
N SER A 484 20.80 51.01 -1.18
CA SER A 484 22.25 50.96 -1.04
C SER A 484 22.80 51.51 0.27
N SER A 485 23.84 50.87 0.83
CA SER A 485 25.17 51.48 1.09
C SER A 485 26.09 50.52 1.90
N PRO A 486 27.42 50.49 1.66
CA PRO A 486 28.34 49.62 2.40
C PRO A 486 29.01 50.31 3.59
N LEU A 487 28.96 49.71 4.78
CA LEU A 487 29.88 50.02 5.87
C LEU A 487 30.41 48.74 6.53
N VAL A 488 31.73 48.66 6.63
CA VAL A 488 32.46 47.49 7.13
C VAL A 488 32.29 47.37 8.65
N ARG A 489 31.73 46.25 9.10
CA ARG A 489 31.96 45.73 10.47
C ARG A 489 32.42 44.28 10.40
N ARG A 490 33.71 44.06 10.69
CA ARG A 490 34.19 42.74 11.12
C ARG A 490 33.49 42.42 12.45
N SER A 491 32.65 41.39 12.45
CA SER A 491 32.18 40.75 13.68
C SER A 491 32.59 39.29 13.64
N SER A 492 33.10 38.78 14.76
CA SER A 492 33.56 37.41 14.90
C SER A 492 32.40 36.44 14.65
N ARG A 493 32.57 35.55 13.68
CA ARG A 493 31.62 34.48 13.40
C ARG A 493 31.71 33.42 14.50
N MET A 494 31.11 33.68 15.66
CA MET A 494 30.78 32.60 16.59
C MET A 494 29.90 31.61 15.83
N GLN A 495 30.41 30.39 15.65
CA GLN A 495 29.62 29.31 15.09
C GLN A 495 28.48 29.05 16.08
N ALA A 496 27.25 29.31 15.66
CA ALA A 496 26.09 28.88 16.44
C ALA A 496 26.16 27.36 16.58
N ARG A 497 26.14 26.86 17.82
CA ARG A 497 25.99 25.42 18.09
C ARG A 497 24.75 24.94 17.32
N PRO A 498 24.82 23.79 16.61
CA PRO A 498 23.63 23.19 16.03
C PRO A 498 22.61 22.92 17.14
N ALA A 499 21.33 23.07 16.81
CA ALA A 499 20.27 22.83 17.78
C ALA A 499 20.23 21.34 18.12
N SER A 500 20.63 20.97 19.34
CA SER A 500 20.37 19.64 19.86
C SER A 500 18.90 19.53 20.29
N ARG A 501 18.35 18.32 20.13
CA ARG A 501 16.98 18.00 20.54
C ARG A 501 16.99 16.66 21.25
N THR A 502 16.45 16.64 22.47
CA THR A 502 16.30 15.40 23.25
C THR A 502 15.23 14.52 22.60
N VAL A 503 15.60 13.28 22.32
CA VAL A 503 14.71 12.20 21.87
C VAL A 503 14.42 11.30 23.07
N ASN A 504 13.15 10.99 23.31
CA ASN A 504 12.72 10.07 24.36
C ASN A 504 12.08 8.85 23.72
N LEU A 505 12.70 7.68 23.86
CA LEU A 505 12.17 6.41 23.38
C LEU A 505 11.60 5.62 24.56
N ALA A 506 10.30 5.35 24.54
CA ALA A 506 9.74 4.33 25.43
C ALA A 506 9.94 2.94 24.78
N VAL A 507 10.59 2.04 25.52
CA VAL A 507 11.01 0.72 25.07
C VAL A 507 10.43 -0.32 26.01
N THR A 508 9.63 -1.23 25.46
CA THR A 508 9.05 -2.38 26.17
C THR A 508 9.97 -3.57 25.99
N ILE A 509 10.35 -4.21 27.10
CA ILE A 509 11.26 -5.34 27.14
C ILE A 509 10.56 -6.51 27.82
N VAL A 510 10.44 -7.63 27.12
CA VAL A 510 10.09 -8.93 27.68
C VAL A 510 11.38 -9.72 27.83
N ALA A 511 11.82 -9.94 29.06
CA ALA A 511 13.06 -10.69 29.33
C ALA A 511 12.88 -12.21 29.22
N GLY A 512 11.63 -12.69 29.26
CA GLY A 512 11.27 -14.11 29.26
C GLY A 512 10.05 -14.36 30.13
N SER A 513 9.90 -15.58 30.62
CA SER A 513 8.89 -15.97 31.62
C SER A 513 9.53 -16.40 32.94
N VAL A 514 8.81 -16.18 34.05
CA VAL A 514 9.20 -16.65 35.38
C VAL A 514 9.32 -18.17 35.40
N SER A 515 10.47 -18.66 35.87
CA SER A 515 10.85 -20.07 35.91
C SER A 515 11.03 -20.56 37.36
N SER A 516 10.95 -21.88 37.55
CA SER A 516 11.21 -22.52 38.85
C SER A 516 12.68 -22.96 38.96
N LEU A 517 13.29 -22.71 40.12
CA LEU A 517 14.63 -23.22 40.46
C LEU A 517 14.72 -24.76 40.45
N ALA A 518 13.59 -25.47 40.49
CA ALA A 518 13.54 -26.93 40.47
C ALA A 518 13.72 -27.55 39.06
N ALA A 519 13.78 -26.73 38.00
CA ALA A 519 13.90 -27.20 36.62
C ALA A 519 15.35 -27.08 36.12
N PHE A 520 16.23 -27.98 36.57
CA PHE A 520 17.44 -28.56 35.93
C PHE A 520 18.40 -29.05 37.03
N PRO A 521 18.96 -30.28 36.93
CA PRO A 521 20.02 -30.73 37.84
C PRO A 521 21.35 -30.01 37.53
N MET A 522 22.23 -29.99 38.54
CA MET A 522 23.60 -29.43 38.48
C MET A 522 24.50 -30.10 37.44
#